data_AF-A0AB39V250-F1
#
_entry.id   AF-A0AB39V250-F1
#
_cell.length_a   1.000
_cell.length_b   1.000
_cell.length_c   1.000
_cell.angle_alpha   90.00
_cell.angle_beta   90.00
_cell.angle_gamma   90.00
#
_symmetry.space_group_name_H-M   'P 1'
#
loop_
_entity.id
_entity.type
_entity.pdbx_description
1 polymer ?
#
loop_
_entity_poly.entity_id
_entity_poly.type
_entity_poly.pdbx_seq_one_letter_code
_entity_poly.pdbx_strand_id
1 'polypeptide(L)'
;MKKLIMLGLLAFTMLGIAEPHRDNRGVLIMSEDEWVKFYNKDGQNVAVCPVIGSLIMEESYIKDGKKMTHTIDQIHEIIKIFNETLGETGLRDIKGGTDKIHEFYYAGVCKQPSQKEFDLVGSPTFKKEMNRIFETHKIVEEN
;
A
#
# COMPACT_ATOMS: atom_id res chain seq x y z
N MET A 1 -38.43 41.94 30.37
CA MET A 1 -37.18 41.85 29.59
C MET A 1 -36.86 40.37 29.39
N LYS A 2 -37.12 39.83 28.19
CA LYS A 2 -36.96 38.41 27.85
C LYS A 2 -35.50 38.13 27.49
N LYS A 3 -34.89 37.13 28.14
CA LYS A 3 -33.57 36.58 27.80
C LYS A 3 -33.72 35.79 26.49
N LEU A 4 -33.08 36.23 25.41
CA LEU A 4 -32.88 35.42 24.22
C LEU A 4 -31.41 35.00 24.19
N ILE A 5 -31.22 33.72 24.52
CA ILE A 5 -29.96 33.01 24.47
C ILE A 5 -29.60 32.88 22.99
N MET A 6 -28.54 33.56 22.55
CA MET A 6 -27.91 33.30 21.25
C MET A 6 -27.35 31.88 21.30
N LEU A 7 -28.07 30.95 20.67
CA LEU A 7 -27.56 29.62 20.36
C LEU A 7 -26.30 29.79 19.50
N GLY A 8 -25.17 29.34 20.03
CA GLY A 8 -23.93 29.20 19.28
C GLY A 8 -24.14 28.20 18.15
N LEU A 9 -24.10 28.68 16.91
CA LEU A 9 -23.80 27.85 15.75
C LEU A 9 -22.30 27.51 15.81
N LEU A 10 -21.96 26.50 16.61
CA LEU A 10 -20.73 25.74 16.42
C LEU A 10 -20.92 24.92 15.13
N ALA A 11 -20.60 25.53 13.99
CA ALA A 11 -20.35 24.79 12.77
C ALA A 11 -19.08 23.97 13.00
N PHE A 12 -19.23 22.75 13.52
CA PHE A 12 -18.17 21.77 13.52
C PHE A 12 -17.83 21.45 12.06
N THR A 13 -16.80 22.10 11.52
CA THR A 13 -16.06 21.56 10.39
C THR A 13 -15.30 20.34 10.90
N MET A 14 -16.00 19.22 11.07
CA MET A 14 -15.34 17.93 11.06
C MET A 14 -14.82 17.76 9.65
N LEU A 15 -13.57 18.17 9.41
CA LEU A 15 -12.75 17.59 8.34
C LEU A 15 -12.62 16.11 8.71
N GLY A 16 -13.64 15.34 8.33
CA GLY A 16 -13.76 13.93 8.66
C GLY A 16 -12.71 13.18 7.87
N ILE A 17 -11.53 13.01 8.47
CA ILE A 17 -10.66 11.91 8.09
C ILE A 17 -11.44 10.66 8.47
N ALA A 18 -12.16 10.08 7.51
CA ALA A 18 -12.86 8.84 7.72
C ALA A 18 -11.82 7.78 8.08
N GLU A 19 -12.03 7.07 9.19
CA GLU A 19 -11.13 5.99 9.60
C GLU A 19 -10.99 4.94 8.48
N PRO A 20 -9.85 4.22 8.43
CA PRO A 20 -9.66 3.14 7.48
C PRO A 20 -10.81 2.15 7.54
N HIS A 21 -11.50 1.95 6.42
CA HIS A 21 -12.65 1.07 6.33
C HIS A 21 -12.65 0.31 5.02
N ARG A 22 -13.43 -0.77 4.96
CA ARG A 22 -13.65 -1.51 3.71
C ARG A 22 -14.94 -1.05 3.06
N ASP A 23 -14.91 -0.86 1.75
CA ASP A 23 -16.11 -0.59 0.97
C ASP A 23 -16.98 -1.86 0.79
N ASN A 24 -18.08 -1.75 0.05
CA ASN A 24 -18.99 -2.87 -0.22
C ASN A 24 -18.38 -4.02 -1.04
N ARG A 25 -17.23 -3.80 -1.69
CA ARG A 25 -16.44 -4.84 -2.38
C ARG A 25 -15.45 -5.52 -1.42
N GLY A 26 -15.33 -5.01 -0.19
CA GLY A 26 -14.33 -5.43 0.77
C GLY A 26 -12.94 -4.83 0.50
N VAL A 27 -12.84 -3.76 -0.29
CA VAL A 27 -11.58 -3.08 -0.63
C VAL A 27 -11.29 -2.03 0.44
N LEU A 28 -10.07 -2.01 0.96
CA LEU A 28 -9.64 -1.04 1.96
C LEU A 28 -9.57 0.37 1.35
N ILE A 29 -10.22 1.31 2.03
CA ILE A 29 -10.24 2.74 1.70
C ILE A 29 -9.58 3.49 2.85
N MET A 30 -8.57 4.29 2.50
CA MET A 30 -7.77 5.11 3.40
C MET A 30 -7.48 6.44 2.71
N SER A 31 -7.22 7.47 3.50
CA SER A 31 -6.68 8.74 2.98
C SER A 31 -5.25 8.58 2.46
N GLU A 32 -4.78 9.55 1.68
CA GLU A 32 -3.41 9.55 1.13
C GLU A 32 -2.35 9.47 2.24
N ASP A 33 -2.49 10.27 3.30
CA ASP A 33 -1.58 10.28 4.45
C ASP A 33 -1.54 8.92 5.16
N GLU A 34 -2.67 8.24 5.24
CA GLU A 34 -2.77 6.91 5.82
C GLU A 34 -2.12 5.85 4.94
N TRP A 35 -2.24 5.94 3.61
CA TRP A 35 -1.52 5.08 2.68
C TRP A 35 0.00 5.29 2.77
N VAL A 36 0.45 6.53 2.88
CA VAL A 36 1.88 6.84 3.08
C VAL A 36 2.39 6.15 4.35
N LYS A 37 1.66 6.26 5.47
CA LYS A 37 2.01 5.59 6.74
C LYS A 37 1.90 4.07 6.66
N PHE A 38 0.95 3.54 5.89
CA PHE A 38 0.76 2.11 5.73
C PHE A 38 1.94 1.44 5.03
N TYR A 39 2.52 2.07 4.00
CA TYR A 39 3.58 1.44 3.20
C TYR A 39 5.01 1.83 3.60
N ASN A 40 5.20 2.92 4.35
CA ASN A 40 6.53 3.38 4.78
C ASN A 40 6.88 2.94 6.20
N LYS A 41 8.18 2.73 6.46
CA LYS A 41 8.71 2.53 7.82
C LYS A 41 8.52 3.82 8.63
N ASP A 42 8.44 3.70 9.95
CA ASP A 42 8.24 4.86 10.82
C ASP A 42 9.33 5.93 10.60
N GLY A 43 8.90 7.18 10.42
CA GLY A 43 9.79 8.30 10.13
C GLY A 43 10.27 8.41 8.68
N GLN A 44 9.84 7.51 7.78
CA GLN A 44 10.17 7.56 6.35
C GLN A 44 8.98 8.03 5.50
N ASN A 45 9.31 8.65 4.35
CA ASN A 45 8.34 9.03 3.33
C ASN A 45 8.94 8.77 1.93
N VAL A 46 9.02 7.49 1.58
CA VAL A 46 9.50 7.04 0.27
C VAL A 46 8.29 6.93 -0.65
N ALA A 47 8.19 7.87 -1.60
CA ALA A 47 7.04 8.00 -2.50
C ALA A 47 6.73 6.73 -3.31
N VAL A 48 7.73 5.88 -3.52
CA VAL A 48 7.58 4.66 -4.32
C VAL A 48 6.97 3.49 -3.54
N CYS A 49 7.03 3.50 -2.20
CA CYS A 49 6.46 2.43 -1.37
C CYS A 49 4.94 2.33 -1.54
N PRO A 50 4.17 3.43 -1.48
CA PRO A 50 2.75 3.40 -1.79
C PRO A 50 2.42 2.91 -3.20
N VAL A 51 3.24 3.24 -4.20
CA VAL A 51 3.02 2.82 -5.59
C VAL A 51 3.15 1.30 -5.73
N ILE A 52 4.29 0.74 -5.35
CA ILE A 52 4.54 -0.70 -5.48
C ILE A 52 3.58 -1.49 -4.58
N GLY A 53 3.42 -1.06 -3.32
CA GLY A 53 2.55 -1.73 -2.37
C GLY A 53 1.09 -1.78 -2.81
N SER A 54 0.59 -0.69 -3.41
CA SER A 54 -0.78 -0.64 -3.93
C SER A 54 -0.98 -1.50 -5.17
N LEU A 55 0.02 -1.61 -6.06
CA LEU A 55 -0.05 -2.53 -7.21
C LEU A 55 -0.14 -3.99 -6.75
N ILE A 56 0.68 -4.38 -5.76
CA ILE A 56 0.63 -5.74 -5.16
C ILE A 56 -0.74 -5.98 -4.49
N MET A 57 -1.26 -4.98 -3.78
CA MET A 57 -2.56 -5.06 -3.12
C MET A 57 -3.72 -5.17 -4.13
N GLU A 58 -3.71 -4.34 -5.18
CA GLU A 58 -4.75 -4.37 -6.21
C GLU A 58 -4.73 -5.71 -6.96
N GLU A 59 -3.56 -6.22 -7.33
CA GLU A 59 -3.41 -7.54 -7.96
C GLU A 59 -3.99 -8.64 -7.05
N SER A 60 -3.68 -8.56 -5.76
CA SER A 60 -4.17 -9.51 -4.76
C SER A 60 -5.68 -9.45 -4.59
N TYR A 61 -6.27 -8.25 -4.62
CA TYR A 61 -7.72 -8.08 -4.59
C TYR A 61 -8.40 -8.67 -5.83
N ILE A 62 -7.82 -8.50 -7.02
CA ILE A 62 -8.37 -9.12 -8.24
C ILE A 62 -8.30 -10.65 -8.14
N LYS A 63 -7.17 -11.20 -7.66
CA LYS A 63 -7.00 -12.65 -7.42
C LYS A 63 -7.97 -13.21 -6.38
N ASP A 64 -8.36 -12.40 -5.39
CA ASP A 64 -9.40 -12.73 -4.42
C ASP A 64 -10.83 -12.53 -4.96
N GLY A 65 -10.99 -12.15 -6.23
CA GLY A 65 -12.29 -11.98 -6.89
C GLY A 65 -12.96 -10.62 -6.66
N LYS A 66 -12.24 -9.63 -6.13
CA LYS A 66 -12.77 -8.27 -5.94
C LYS A 66 -12.68 -7.48 -7.24
N LYS A 67 -13.69 -6.63 -7.48
CA LYS A 67 -13.73 -5.75 -8.66
C LYS A 67 -12.86 -4.52 -8.42
N MET A 68 -11.74 -4.43 -9.14
CA MET A 68 -10.80 -3.31 -9.10
C MET A 68 -10.90 -2.43 -10.35
N THR A 69 -10.13 -1.34 -10.37
CA THR A 69 -10.11 -0.40 -11.51
C THR A 69 -9.26 -0.96 -12.64
N HIS A 70 -8.09 -1.50 -12.31
CA HIS A 70 -7.20 -2.14 -13.27
C HIS A 70 -7.54 -3.62 -13.48
N THR A 71 -7.18 -4.15 -14.65
CA THR A 71 -7.09 -5.60 -14.90
C THR A 71 -5.74 -6.14 -14.43
N ILE A 72 -5.61 -7.47 -14.28
CA ILE A 72 -4.32 -8.12 -13.98
C ILE A 72 -3.26 -7.75 -15.03
N ASP A 73 -3.61 -7.79 -16.32
CA ASP A 73 -2.69 -7.48 -17.41
C ASP A 73 -2.18 -6.03 -17.33
N GLN A 74 -3.06 -5.08 -17.00
CA GLN A 74 -2.67 -3.67 -16.82
C GLN A 74 -1.71 -3.50 -15.63
N ILE A 75 -1.96 -4.19 -14.51
CA ILE A 75 -1.04 -4.17 -13.36
C ILE A 75 0.31 -4.73 -13.76
N HIS A 76 0.35 -5.85 -14.49
CA HIS A 76 1.60 -6.46 -14.95
C HIS A 76 2.37 -5.56 -15.91
N GLU A 77 1.68 -4.83 -16.79
CA GLU A 77 2.29 -3.82 -17.65
C GLU A 77 2.90 -2.68 -16.84
N ILE A 78 2.19 -2.15 -15.84
CA ILE A 78 2.71 -1.10 -14.96
C ILE A 78 3.95 -1.59 -14.19
N ILE A 79 3.90 -2.79 -13.62
CA ILE A 79 5.03 -3.41 -12.92
C ILE A 79 6.22 -3.60 -13.86
N LYS A 80 5.98 -4.02 -15.11
CA LYS A 80 7.03 -4.17 -16.12
C LYS A 80 7.72 -2.83 -16.41
N ILE A 81 6.96 -1.77 -16.68
CA ILE A 81 7.51 -0.43 -16.91
C ILE A 81 8.32 0.06 -15.71
N PHE A 82 7.82 -0.17 -14.51
CA PHE A 82 8.48 0.20 -13.27
C PHE A 82 9.83 -0.52 -13.10
N ASN A 83 9.84 -1.83 -13.33
CA ASN A 83 11.05 -2.65 -13.34
C ASN A 83 12.05 -2.22 -14.42
N GLU A 84 11.59 -1.91 -15.63
CA GLU A 84 12.44 -1.41 -16.73
C GLU A 84 13.11 -0.10 -16.32
N THR A 85 12.33 0.85 -15.79
CA THR A 85 12.82 2.16 -15.33
C THR A 85 13.87 2.02 -14.23
N LEU A 86 13.62 1.14 -13.23
CA LEU A 86 14.62 0.87 -12.20
C LEU A 86 15.84 0.12 -12.76
N GLY A 87 15.64 -0.78 -13.72
CA GLY A 87 16.69 -1.54 -14.37
C GLY A 87 17.66 -0.65 -15.16
N GLU A 88 17.19 0.43 -15.77
CA GLU A 88 18.00 1.44 -16.45
C GLU A 88 18.99 2.14 -15.52
N THR A 89 18.67 2.23 -14.21
CA THR A 89 19.59 2.77 -13.19
C THR A 89 20.70 1.79 -12.77
N GLY A 90 20.67 0.57 -13.31
CA GLY A 90 21.59 -0.52 -12.92
C GLY A 90 21.08 -1.39 -11.77
N LEU A 91 19.91 -1.10 -11.20
CA LEU A 91 19.32 -1.93 -10.15
C LEU A 91 18.94 -3.32 -10.69
N ARG A 92 19.15 -4.35 -9.88
CA ARG A 92 18.80 -5.75 -10.18
C ARG A 92 18.17 -6.39 -8.96
N ASP A 93 17.40 -7.46 -9.16
CA ASP A 93 16.91 -8.29 -8.06
C ASP A 93 18.04 -9.14 -7.43
N ILE A 94 17.72 -9.90 -6.38
CA ILE A 94 18.67 -10.74 -5.64
C ILE A 94 19.36 -11.82 -6.50
N LYS A 95 18.83 -12.15 -7.68
CA LYS A 95 19.38 -13.11 -8.63
C LYS A 95 20.06 -12.44 -9.83
N GLY A 96 20.17 -11.11 -9.83
CA GLY A 96 20.70 -10.34 -10.96
C GLY A 96 19.69 -10.13 -12.10
N GLY A 97 18.42 -10.49 -11.90
CA GLY A 97 17.33 -10.30 -12.86
C GLY A 97 16.75 -8.89 -12.87
N THR A 98 15.86 -8.62 -13.84
CA THR A 98 15.19 -7.33 -14.00
C THR A 98 13.67 -7.41 -13.82
N ASP A 99 13.08 -8.60 -13.69
CA ASP A 99 11.62 -8.80 -13.61
C ASP A 99 11.06 -8.68 -12.19
N LYS A 100 11.92 -8.74 -11.16
CA LYS A 100 11.53 -8.69 -9.74
C LYS A 100 12.17 -7.56 -8.95
N ILE A 101 12.64 -6.52 -9.65
CA ILE A 101 13.27 -5.36 -9.01
C ILE A 101 12.31 -4.67 -8.04
N HIS A 102 11.04 -4.49 -8.39
CA HIS A 102 10.03 -3.89 -7.49
C HIS A 102 9.86 -4.66 -6.17
N GLU A 103 9.84 -5.99 -6.20
CA GLU A 103 9.73 -6.82 -4.99
C GLU A 103 10.98 -6.66 -4.12
N PHE A 104 12.15 -6.72 -4.74
CA PHE A 104 13.44 -6.54 -4.06
C PHE A 104 13.54 -5.16 -3.41
N TYR A 105 13.20 -4.10 -4.17
CA TYR A 105 13.19 -2.73 -3.69
C TYR A 105 12.22 -2.58 -2.51
N TYR A 106 10.99 -3.10 -2.64
CA TYR A 106 9.99 -3.00 -1.60
C TYR A 106 10.46 -3.66 -0.31
N ALA A 107 10.99 -4.88 -0.39
CA ALA A 107 11.48 -5.61 0.79
C ALA A 107 12.64 -4.89 1.50
N GLY A 108 13.53 -4.24 0.75
CA GLY A 108 14.66 -3.51 1.33
C GLY A 108 14.27 -2.17 1.96
N VAL A 109 13.40 -1.41 1.31
CA VAL A 109 13.14 0.00 1.66
C VAL A 109 11.83 0.19 2.41
N CYS A 110 10.77 -0.53 2.03
CA CYS A 110 9.40 -0.28 2.49
C CYS A 110 9.03 -1.09 3.73
N LYS A 111 7.83 -0.84 4.28
CA LYS A 111 7.36 -1.51 5.50
C LYS A 111 6.77 -2.88 5.19
N GLN A 112 7.16 -3.87 5.97
CA GLN A 112 6.44 -5.14 6.07
C GLN A 112 5.15 -4.92 6.88
N PRO A 113 3.95 -5.18 6.33
CA PRO A 113 2.72 -5.02 7.09
C PRO A 113 2.68 -5.95 8.31
N SER A 114 2.17 -5.42 9.41
CA SER A 114 1.88 -6.17 10.64
C SER A 114 0.65 -7.07 10.48
N GLN A 115 0.42 -7.99 11.42
CA GLN A 115 -0.79 -8.82 11.42
C GLN A 115 -2.07 -7.98 11.44
N LYS A 116 -2.09 -6.90 12.24
CA LYS A 116 -3.23 -5.96 12.31
C LYS A 116 -3.50 -5.29 10.96
N GLU A 117 -2.45 -4.92 10.23
CA GLU A 117 -2.57 -4.33 8.90
C GLU A 117 -3.04 -5.35 7.87
N PHE A 118 -2.58 -6.59 7.92
CA PHE A 118 -3.13 -7.67 7.09
C PHE A 118 -4.62 -7.91 7.36
N ASP A 119 -5.02 -7.91 8.62
CA ASP A 119 -6.42 -8.09 9.02
C ASP A 119 -7.30 -6.93 8.55
N LEU A 120 -6.76 -5.71 8.56
CA LEU A 120 -7.40 -4.50 8.04
C LEU A 120 -7.62 -4.60 6.52
N VAL A 121 -6.59 -5.00 5.76
CA VAL A 121 -6.65 -5.18 4.30
C VAL A 121 -7.66 -6.27 3.92
N GLY A 122 -7.74 -7.35 4.70
CA GLY A 122 -8.71 -8.43 4.48
C GLY A 122 -8.55 -9.11 3.12
N SER A 123 -7.31 -9.32 2.68
CA SER A 123 -6.95 -10.10 1.49
C SER A 123 -5.99 -11.22 1.89
N PRO A 124 -6.42 -12.50 1.86
CA PRO A 124 -5.52 -13.62 2.10
C PRO A 124 -4.40 -13.69 1.07
N THR A 125 -4.68 -13.33 -0.20
CA THR A 125 -3.66 -13.29 -1.25
C THR A 125 -2.61 -12.23 -0.97
N PHE A 126 -3.00 -11.02 -0.55
CA PHE A 126 -2.04 -9.96 -0.21
C PHE A 126 -1.12 -10.37 0.93
N LYS A 127 -1.68 -10.94 2.00
CA LYS A 127 -0.89 -11.46 3.13
C LYS A 127 0.13 -12.50 2.67
N LYS A 128 -0.29 -13.43 1.81
CA LYS A 128 0.58 -14.47 1.27
C LYS A 128 1.70 -13.89 0.40
N GLU A 129 1.38 -12.99 -0.52
CA GLU A 129 2.37 -12.40 -1.42
C GLU A 129 3.36 -11.50 -0.69
N MET A 130 2.89 -10.68 0.25
CA MET A 130 3.79 -9.84 1.05
C MET A 130 4.76 -10.68 1.89
N ASN A 131 4.26 -11.73 2.54
CA ASN A 131 5.15 -12.63 3.29
C ASN A 131 6.17 -13.30 2.37
N ARG A 132 5.74 -13.80 1.19
CA ARG A 132 6.67 -14.37 0.19
C ARG A 132 7.74 -13.37 -0.22
N ILE A 133 7.38 -12.11 -0.49
CA ILE A 133 8.32 -11.06 -0.90
C ILE A 133 9.37 -10.83 0.19
N PHE A 134 8.95 -10.62 1.44
CA PHE A 134 9.88 -10.38 2.55
C PHE A 134 10.72 -11.62 2.91
N GLU A 135 10.20 -12.83 2.72
CA GLU A 135 10.97 -14.06 2.91
C GLU A 135 12.01 -14.26 1.78
N THR A 136 11.63 -14.00 0.53
CA THR A 136 12.49 -14.20 -0.64
C THR A 136 13.62 -13.18 -0.71
N HIS A 137 13.30 -11.93 -0.41
CA HIS A 137 14.22 -10.79 -0.52
C HIS A 137 14.69 -10.30 0.84
N LYS A 138 14.68 -11.19 1.85
CA LYS A 138 15.17 -10.88 3.19
C LYS A 138 16.62 -10.43 3.10
N ILE A 139 16.85 -9.14 3.31
CA ILE A 139 18.20 -8.61 3.43
C ILE A 139 18.70 -9.05 4.81
N VAL A 140 19.65 -9.99 4.83
CA VAL A 140 20.39 -10.29 6.06
C VAL A 140 21.34 -9.11 6.24
N GLU A 141 21.02 -8.22 7.17
CA GLU A 141 21.99 -7.25 7.64
C GLU A 141 23.11 -8.05 8.33
N GLU A 142 24.28 -8.14 7.69
CA GLU A 142 25.49 -8.60 8.36
C GLU A 142 25.84 -7.55 9.42
N ASN A 143 25.65 -7.92 10.70
CA ASN A 143 26.08 -7.15 11.85
C ASN A 143 27.61 -7.14 11.98
#